data_AF-A0A443RSS2-F1
#
_entry.id   AF-A0A443RSS2-F1
#
_cell.length_a   1.000
_cell.length_b   1.000
_cell.length_c   1.000
_cell.angle_alpha   90.00
_cell.angle_beta   90.00
_cell.angle_gamma   90.00
#
_symmetry.space_group_name_H-M   'P 1'
#
loop_
_entity.id
_entity.type
_entity.pdbx_description
1 polymer ?
#
loop_
_entity_poly.entity_id
_entity_poly.type
_entity_poly.pdbx_seq_one_letter_code
_entity_poly.pdbx_strand_id
1 'polypeptide(L)'
;MGDMVEAEKFLDNVLLADKSNEEQIKLYTEIAYKYDEELETFHLRRDSNILDVGAGTGALGKVLHSLYYTNIDALDACENMLQNSRKLTHVYKNFIHAKVVIDEVLPIAENTY
;
A
#
# COMPACT_ATOMS: atom_id res chain seq x y z
N MET A 1 11.27 -11.64 -22.43
CA MET A 1 10.29 -10.97 -23.33
C MET A 1 8.85 -11.38 -23.02
N GLY A 2 8.57 -12.62 -22.59
CA GLY A 2 7.24 -13.05 -22.15
C GLY A 2 6.73 -12.36 -20.89
N ASP A 3 7.56 -12.27 -19.84
CA ASP A 3 7.14 -11.70 -18.54
C ASP A 3 6.73 -10.23 -18.58
N MET A 4 7.39 -9.42 -19.41
CA MET A 4 7.05 -8.00 -19.59
C MET A 4 5.66 -7.81 -20.21
N VAL A 5 5.31 -8.63 -21.20
CA VAL A 5 4.01 -8.57 -21.87
C VAL A 5 2.88 -9.02 -20.94
N GLU A 6 3.18 -9.92 -20.01
CA GLU A 6 2.23 -10.40 -19.01
C GLU A 6 2.02 -9.35 -17.89
N ALA A 7 3.08 -8.67 -17.46
CA ALA A 7 3.00 -7.54 -16.54
C ALA A 7 2.23 -6.33 -17.13
N GLU A 8 2.45 -5.99 -18.40
CA GLU A 8 1.69 -4.95 -19.10
C GLU A 8 0.22 -5.30 -19.22
N LYS A 9 -0.11 -6.55 -19.59
CA LYS A 9 -1.50 -7.01 -19.61
C LYS A 9 -2.15 -7.01 -18.24
N PHE A 10 -1.39 -7.30 -17.19
CA PHE A 10 -1.88 -7.20 -15.81
C PHE A 10 -2.20 -5.75 -15.46
N LEU A 11 -1.28 -4.81 -15.73
CA LEU A 11 -1.52 -3.37 -15.54
C LEU A 11 -2.79 -2.90 -16.26
N ASP A 12 -2.93 -3.22 -17.56
CA ASP A 12 -4.05 -2.74 -18.36
C ASP A 12 -5.40 -3.38 -17.97
N ASN A 13 -5.43 -4.71 -17.74
CA ASN A 13 -6.69 -5.43 -17.53
C ASN A 13 -7.15 -5.44 -16.06
N VAL A 14 -6.21 -5.35 -15.12
CA VAL A 14 -6.48 -5.42 -13.69
C VAL A 14 -6.48 -4.04 -13.07
N LEU A 15 -5.40 -3.26 -13.25
CA LEU A 15 -5.19 -1.99 -12.55
C LEU A 15 -5.88 -0.80 -13.22
N LEU A 16 -5.93 -0.76 -14.56
CA LEU A 16 -6.48 0.37 -15.34
C LEU A 16 -7.92 0.16 -15.83
N ALA A 17 -8.49 -1.02 -15.62
CA ALA A 17 -9.85 -1.30 -16.03
C ALA A 17 -10.87 -0.68 -15.07
N ASP A 18 -11.87 0.00 -15.63
CA ASP A 18 -12.95 0.68 -14.92
C ASP A 18 -13.78 -0.35 -14.14
N LYS A 19 -13.51 -0.45 -12.84
CA LYS A 19 -14.11 -1.41 -11.89
C LYS A 19 -14.74 -0.63 -10.75
N SER A 20 -15.80 -1.17 -10.16
CA SER A 20 -16.34 -0.57 -8.95
C SER A 20 -15.29 -0.60 -7.82
N ASN A 21 -15.39 0.34 -6.88
CA ASN A 21 -14.50 0.36 -5.70
C ASN A 21 -14.53 -0.99 -4.95
N GLU A 22 -15.69 -1.64 -4.84
CA GLU A 22 -15.82 -2.93 -4.16
C GLU A 22 -15.04 -4.06 -4.87
N GLU A 23 -15.11 -4.10 -6.20
CA GLU A 23 -14.37 -5.09 -6.99
C GLU A 23 -12.85 -4.86 -6.93
N GLN A 24 -12.43 -3.59 -6.98
CA GLN A 24 -11.02 -3.23 -6.82
C GLN A 24 -10.51 -3.67 -5.44
N ILE A 25 -11.25 -3.37 -4.37
CA ILE A 25 -10.87 -3.74 -2.99
C ILE A 25 -10.65 -5.24 -2.86
N LYS A 26 -11.56 -6.07 -3.41
CA LYS A 26 -11.45 -7.52 -3.35
C LYS A 26 -10.20 -8.03 -4.06
N LEU A 27 -9.97 -7.55 -5.28
CA LEU A 27 -8.85 -7.97 -6.12
C LEU A 27 -7.49 -7.58 -5.50
N TYR A 28 -7.35 -6.35 -5.01
CA TYR A 28 -6.13 -5.91 -4.33
C TYR A 28 -5.83 -6.69 -3.06
N THR A 29 -6.88 -7.08 -2.32
CA THR A 29 -6.73 -7.87 -1.10
C THR A 29 -6.13 -9.25 -1.41
N GLU A 30 -6.56 -9.92 -2.49
CA GLU A 30 -6.03 -11.23 -2.89
C GLU A 30 -4.55 -11.17 -3.32
N ILE A 31 -4.17 -10.11 -4.03
CA ILE A 31 -2.79 -9.91 -4.51
C ILE A 31 -1.82 -9.61 -3.36
N ALA A 32 -2.24 -8.81 -2.37
CA ALA A 32 -1.38 -8.37 -1.28
C ALA A 32 -0.83 -9.55 -0.44
N TYR A 33 -1.59 -10.63 -0.28
CA TYR A 33 -1.14 -11.82 0.45
C TYR A 33 0.01 -12.57 -0.24
N LYS A 34 0.33 -12.25 -1.50
CA LYS A 34 1.44 -12.87 -2.23
C LYS A 34 2.82 -12.31 -1.84
N TYR A 35 2.87 -11.17 -1.16
CA TYR A 35 4.12 -10.44 -0.85
C TYR A 35 4.72 -10.75 0.54
N ASP A 36 4.16 -11.70 1.29
CA ASP A 36 4.62 -12.04 2.65
C ASP A 36 6.07 -12.55 2.66
N GLU A 37 6.45 -13.38 1.69
CA GLU A 37 7.78 -14.02 1.64
C GLU A 37 8.92 -13.04 1.30
N GLU A 38 8.65 -11.96 0.57
CA GLU A 38 9.70 -11.01 0.14
C GLU A 38 10.09 -10.02 1.25
N LEU A 39 9.17 -9.67 2.15
CA LEU A 39 9.40 -8.65 3.18
C LEU A 39 10.45 -9.06 4.23
N GLU A 40 10.57 -10.36 4.53
CA GLU A 40 11.57 -10.86 5.47
C GLU A 40 13.01 -10.70 4.95
N THR A 41 13.20 -10.63 3.63
CA THR A 41 14.52 -10.53 3.01
C THR A 41 15.19 -9.17 3.21
N PHE A 42 14.44 -8.13 3.54
CA PHE A 42 14.96 -6.77 3.72
C PHE A 42 15.69 -6.56 5.05
N HIS A 43 15.60 -7.52 5.99
CA HIS A 43 16.28 -7.45 7.30
C HIS A 43 16.06 -6.12 8.06
N LEU A 44 14.90 -5.47 7.86
CA LEU A 44 14.59 -4.19 8.51
C LEU A 44 14.29 -4.39 9.99
N ARG A 45 14.66 -3.40 10.80
CA ARG A 45 14.30 -3.37 12.21
C ARG A 45 12.78 -3.21 12.35
N ARG A 46 12.20 -3.87 13.35
CA ARG A 46 10.74 -3.82 13.59
C ARG A 46 10.24 -2.45 14.09
N ASP A 47 11.15 -1.62 14.58
CA ASP A 47 10.88 -0.24 14.97
C ASP A 47 11.17 0.80 13.88
N SER A 48 11.52 0.38 12.65
CA SER A 48 11.69 1.28 11.50
C SER A 48 10.41 2.08 11.23
N ASN A 49 10.56 3.36 10.86
CA ASN A 49 9.47 4.15 10.32
C ASN A 49 9.18 3.69 8.89
N ILE A 50 7.94 3.35 8.59
CA ILE A 50 7.51 2.84 7.28
C ILE A 50 6.40 3.74 6.74
N LEU A 51 6.55 4.17 5.49
CA LEU A 51 5.49 4.81 4.71
C LEU A 51 4.95 3.81 3.69
N ASP A 52 3.70 3.39 3.86
CA ASP A 52 2.97 2.53 2.92
C ASP A 52 2.33 3.40 1.83
N VAL A 53 3.03 3.57 0.71
CA VAL A 53 2.61 4.41 -0.41
C VAL A 53 1.64 3.65 -1.31
N GLY A 54 0.45 4.21 -1.50
CA GLY A 54 -0.64 3.49 -2.16
C GLY A 54 -1.25 2.45 -1.23
N ALA A 55 -1.41 2.80 0.06
CA ALA A 55 -1.85 1.88 1.11
C ALA A 55 -3.20 1.21 0.81
N GLY A 56 -4.04 1.82 -0.04
CA GLY A 56 -5.33 1.27 -0.44
C GLY A 56 -6.20 1.00 0.78
N THR A 57 -6.76 -0.22 0.85
CA THR A 57 -7.53 -0.71 2.00
C THR A 57 -6.69 -1.24 3.15
N GLY A 58 -5.37 -1.16 3.04
CA GLY A 58 -4.42 -1.49 4.09
C GLY A 58 -3.96 -2.94 4.14
N ALA A 59 -4.02 -3.65 3.00
CA ALA A 59 -3.65 -5.06 2.97
C ALA A 59 -2.17 -5.29 3.28
N LEU A 60 -1.27 -4.48 2.70
CA LEU A 60 0.17 -4.53 3.02
C LEU A 60 0.44 -4.14 4.47
N GLY A 61 -0.20 -3.08 4.97
CA GLY A 61 -0.12 -2.69 6.39
C GLY A 61 -0.49 -3.84 7.33
N LYS A 62 -1.51 -4.64 7.02
CA LYS A 62 -1.84 -5.84 7.83
C LYS A 62 -0.72 -6.85 7.87
N VAL A 63 -0.10 -7.12 6.72
CA VAL A 63 1.04 -8.05 6.62
C VAL A 63 2.20 -7.52 7.46
N LEU A 64 2.60 -6.27 7.26
CA LEU A 64 3.63 -5.61 8.07
C LEU A 64 3.33 -5.66 9.57
N HIS A 65 2.10 -5.35 9.96
CA HIS A 65 1.68 -5.42 11.36
C HIS A 65 1.76 -6.85 11.93
N SER A 66 1.39 -7.87 11.13
CA SER A 66 1.53 -9.28 11.53
C SER A 66 2.98 -9.74 11.68
N LEU A 67 3.90 -9.09 10.95
CA LEU A 67 5.36 -9.27 11.05
C LEU A 67 6.01 -8.39 12.15
N TYR A 68 5.19 -7.81 13.03
CA TYR A 68 5.57 -7.00 14.19
C TYR A 68 6.13 -5.59 13.88
N TYR A 69 5.91 -5.06 12.68
CA TYR A 69 6.16 -3.65 12.42
C TYR A 69 5.04 -2.79 13.03
N THR A 70 5.41 -1.77 13.79
CA THR A 70 4.42 -0.93 14.51
C THR A 70 4.44 0.54 14.14
N ASN A 71 5.48 1.00 13.42
CA ASN A 71 5.65 2.40 13.03
C ASN A 71 5.30 2.61 11.55
N ILE A 72 4.04 2.30 11.19
CA ILE A 72 3.56 2.31 9.81
C ILE A 72 2.58 3.48 9.62
N ASP A 73 2.81 4.30 8.61
CA ASP A 73 1.89 5.34 8.16
C ASP A 73 1.34 5.00 6.77
N ALA A 74 0.05 5.23 6.56
CA ALA A 74 -0.62 5.01 5.29
C ALA A 74 -0.62 6.29 4.45
N LEU A 75 -0.27 6.19 3.16
CA LEU A 75 -0.48 7.24 2.18
C LEU A 75 -1.29 6.71 1.00
N ASP A 76 -2.35 7.42 0.63
CA ASP A 76 -3.09 7.12 -0.60
C ASP A 76 -3.72 8.39 -1.19
N ALA A 77 -3.92 8.40 -2.50
CA ALA A 77 -4.59 9.49 -3.21
C ALA A 77 -6.12 9.35 -3.18
N CYS A 78 -6.65 8.18 -2.80
CA CYS A 78 -8.08 7.91 -2.72
C CYS A 78 -8.56 7.89 -1.27
N GLU A 79 -9.24 8.95 -0.84
CA GLU A 79 -9.79 9.05 0.52
C GLU A 79 -10.70 7.85 0.87
N ASN A 80 -11.51 7.35 -0.07
CA ASN A 80 -12.37 6.18 0.18
C ASN A 80 -11.57 4.92 0.52
N MET A 81 -10.38 4.75 -0.06
CA MET A 81 -9.48 3.64 0.26
C MET A 81 -8.90 3.83 1.67
N LEU A 82 -8.41 5.04 2.00
CA LEU A 82 -7.95 5.36 3.35
C LEU A 82 -9.04 5.18 4.41
N GLN A 83 -10.30 5.53 4.11
CA GLN A 83 -11.42 5.28 5.02
C GLN A 83 -11.64 3.78 5.29
N ASN A 84 -11.31 2.91 4.32
CA ASN A 84 -11.32 1.47 4.56
C ASN A 84 -10.12 1.01 5.38
N SER A 85 -8.92 1.55 5.15
CA SER A 85 -7.74 1.20 5.95
C SER A 85 -7.83 1.72 7.40
N ARG A 86 -8.54 2.83 7.65
CA ARG A 86 -8.84 3.33 9.01
C ARG A 86 -9.65 2.35 9.86
N LYS A 87 -10.39 1.43 9.24
CA LYS A 87 -11.17 0.39 9.96
C LYS A 87 -10.25 -0.68 10.57
N LEU A 88 -8.98 -0.71 10.16
CA LEU A 88 -8.00 -1.66 10.67
C LEU A 88 -7.49 -1.18 12.02
N THR A 89 -7.72 -1.99 13.05
CA THR A 89 -7.30 -1.67 14.41
C THR A 89 -5.79 -1.81 14.56
N HIS A 90 -5.14 -0.72 14.98
CA HIS A 90 -3.70 -0.64 15.34
C HIS A 90 -2.70 -0.90 14.21
N VAL A 91 -3.14 -0.96 12.95
CA VAL A 91 -2.25 -1.20 11.80
C VAL A 91 -1.45 0.06 11.44
N TYR A 92 -2.11 1.20 11.27
CA TYR A 92 -1.46 2.46 10.89
C TYR A 92 -1.50 3.47 12.03
N LYS A 93 -0.43 4.25 12.18
CA LYS A 93 -0.33 5.36 13.14
C LYS A 93 -0.92 6.63 12.56
N ASN A 94 -0.57 6.97 11.32
CA ASN A 94 -1.11 8.11 10.60
C ASN A 94 -1.69 7.72 9.24
N PHE A 95 -2.55 8.60 8.71
CA PHE A 95 -3.21 8.45 7.41
C PHE A 95 -3.07 9.75 6.64
N ILE A 96 -2.39 9.69 5.50
CA ILE A 96 -1.98 10.83 4.69
C ILE A 96 -2.72 10.75 3.36
N HIS A 97 -3.66 11.66 3.15
CA HIS A 97 -4.34 11.79 1.87
C HIS A 97 -3.51 12.72 0.97
N ALA A 98 -2.77 12.13 0.04
CA ALA A 98 -1.92 12.87 -0.89
C ALA A 98 -1.67 12.05 -2.16
N LYS A 99 -1.49 12.74 -3.29
CA LYS A 99 -1.07 12.12 -4.54
C LYS A 99 0.45 12.22 -4.64
N VAL A 100 1.12 11.11 -4.94
CA VAL A 100 2.55 11.13 -5.29
C VAL A 100 2.66 11.46 -6.78
N VAL A 101 3.14 12.65 -7.08
CA VAL A 101 3.41 13.09 -8.45
C VAL A 101 4.76 13.78 -8.54
N ILE A 102 5.32 13.80 -9.74
CA ILE A 102 6.56 14.53 -10.00
C ILE A 102 6.37 16.01 -9.70
N ASP A 103 7.39 16.65 -9.14
CA ASP A 103 7.44 18.09 -8.83
C ASP A 103 6.44 18.62 -7.78
N GLU A 104 5.68 17.75 -7.10
CA GLU A 104 4.87 18.15 -5.94
C GLU A 104 5.47 17.63 -4.62
N VAL A 105 5.42 18.48 -3.59
CA VAL A 105 5.90 18.15 -2.24
C VAL A 105 4.77 17.47 -1.46
N LEU A 106 5.05 16.28 -0.93
CA LEU A 106 4.11 15.60 -0.04
C LEU A 106 3.93 16.37 1.27
N PRO A 107 2.77 16.27 1.94
CA PRO A 107 2.53 16.87 3.25
C PRO A 107 3.23 16.09 4.38
N ILE A 108 4.52 15.79 4.18
CA ILE A 108 5.39 15.01 5.06
C ILE A 108 6.70 15.80 5.20
N ALA A 109 7.22 15.92 6.42
CA ALA A 109 8.50 16.57 6.63
C ALA A 109 9.64 15.81 5.94
N GLU A 110 10.63 16.55 5.44
CA GLU A 110 11.82 15.93 4.84
C GLU A 110 12.55 15.02 5.84
N ASN A 111 13.11 13.92 5.35
CA ASN A 111 13.85 12.92 6.14
C ASN A 111 13.05 12.28 7.29
N THR A 112 11.72 12.13 7.13
CA THR A 112 10.86 11.43 8.10
C THR A 112 11.04 9.89 8.06
N TYR A 113 11.30 9.34 6.87
CA TYR A 113 11.40 7.89 6.60
C TYR A 113 12.76 7.55 5.97
#